data_AF-A0A178KGK9-F1
#
_entry.id   AF-A0A178KGK9-F1
#
_cell.length_a   1.000
_cell.length_b   1.000
_cell.length_c   1.000
_cell.angle_alpha   90.00
_cell.angle_beta   90.00
_cell.angle_gamma   90.00
#
_symmetry.space_group_name_H-M   'P 1'
#
loop_
_entity.id
_entity.type
_entity.pdbx_description
1 polymer ?
#
loop_
_entity_poly.entity_id
_entity_poly.type
_entity_poly.pdbx_seq_one_letter_code
_entity_poly.pdbx_strand_id
1 'polypeptide(L)'
;MIERCKQHPKTVIALVVIAVFCATLIPFFTTFHYGLSNDQSDWGAFGSYFGGVVGSTFAALSFLCLLYTIYLQREELNTAIQALSDSASAQQEQASLIKIQRFEDTFYSLLAQHNESLSLLGNKDVLNSYLHNLHTIQQQEVLPDYYLKSRQEHILKNTELSQYFRILYQLLKYIAQNNPNNEKRIYNEAYLGDISNLKPNEKMYSSIVRSFVPVDLLPLLAINCIPTYSGLNNLSLYWSLLQRYEFLEHMRADKMPNNLSTWVVLDGYSYAFGENTTIKDKSNEIRKHFNGIFEEQLTEGNYLHSYFECNPY
;
A
#
# COMPACT_ATOMS: atom_id res chain seq x y z
N MET A 1 26.95 14.96 -46.12
CA MET A 1 26.34 16.16 -46.75
C MET A 1 25.23 16.74 -45.87
N ILE A 2 24.33 15.89 -45.35
CA ILE A 2 23.17 16.29 -44.52
C ILE A 2 23.57 16.91 -43.17
N GLU A 3 24.58 16.37 -42.47
CA GLU A 3 25.07 16.98 -41.22
C GLU A 3 25.72 18.37 -41.42
N ARG A 4 26.40 18.60 -42.56
CA ARG A 4 26.97 19.92 -42.89
C ARG A 4 25.89 20.95 -43.25
N CYS A 5 24.77 20.54 -43.85
CA CYS A 5 23.61 21.43 -44.07
C CYS A 5 22.99 21.90 -42.74
N LYS A 6 23.05 21.07 -41.69
CA LYS A 6 22.55 21.41 -40.34
C LYS A 6 23.39 22.50 -39.67
N GLN A 7 24.69 22.59 -40.00
CA GLN A 7 25.65 23.48 -39.35
C GLN A 7 25.73 24.88 -40.00
N HIS A 8 25.50 25.00 -41.32
CA HIS A 8 25.51 26.30 -42.03
C HIS A 8 24.43 26.37 -43.12
N PRO A 9 23.16 26.58 -42.76
CA PRO A 9 22.04 26.55 -43.71
C PRO A 9 22.12 27.69 -44.75
N LYS A 10 22.63 28.87 -44.35
CA LYS A 10 22.69 30.06 -45.21
C LYS A 10 23.64 29.91 -46.40
N THR A 11 24.78 29.25 -46.22
CA THR A 11 25.78 29.05 -47.28
C THR A 11 25.34 28.02 -48.32
N VAL A 12 24.61 26.98 -47.89
CA VAL A 12 24.07 25.96 -48.80
C VAL A 12 22.97 26.55 -49.68
N ILE A 13 22.06 27.33 -49.09
CA ILE A 13 20.99 28.02 -49.84
C ILE A 13 21.59 28.98 -50.88
N ALA A 14 22.61 29.77 -50.51
CA ALA A 14 23.28 30.68 -51.43
C ALA A 14 23.92 29.96 -52.63
N LEU A 15 24.58 28.82 -52.40
CA LEU A 15 25.18 28.01 -53.47
C LEU A 15 24.13 27.43 -54.43
N VAL A 16 22.99 26.96 -53.90
CA VAL A 16 21.89 26.44 -54.74
C VAL A 16 21.29 27.55 -55.60
N VAL A 17 21.06 28.75 -55.04
CA VAL A 17 20.55 29.90 -55.79
C VAL A 17 21.51 30.31 -56.92
N ILE A 18 22.81 30.39 -56.63
CA ILE A 18 23.83 30.71 -57.64
C ILE A 18 23.88 29.64 -58.73
N ALA A 19 23.82 28.35 -58.37
CA ALA A 19 23.85 27.25 -59.33
C ALA A 19 22.65 27.26 -60.28
N VAL A 20 21.44 27.54 -59.79
CA VAL A 20 20.23 27.66 -60.62
C VAL A 20 20.31 28.88 -61.56
N PHE A 21 20.85 29.99 -61.07
CA PHE A 21 21.06 31.20 -61.87
C PHE A 21 22.12 30.99 -62.98
N CYS A 22 23.23 30.30 -62.67
CA CYS A 22 24.23 29.92 -63.66
C CYS A 22 23.67 28.90 -64.68
N ALA A 23 22.92 27.89 -64.23
CA ALA A 23 22.34 26.87 -65.11
C ALA A 23 21.30 27.44 -66.10
N THR A 24 20.70 28.60 -65.80
CA THR A 24 19.74 29.29 -66.68
C THR A 24 20.42 30.29 -67.61
N LEU A 25 21.39 31.06 -67.11
CA LEU A 25 22.06 32.10 -67.91
C LEU A 25 23.16 31.56 -68.82
N ILE A 26 23.92 30.53 -68.41
CA ILE A 26 25.04 30.01 -69.20
C ILE A 26 24.55 29.47 -70.57
N PRO A 27 23.55 28.57 -70.66
CA PRO A 27 23.07 28.06 -71.94
C PRO A 27 22.46 29.16 -72.83
N PHE A 28 21.86 30.18 -72.21
CA PHE A 28 21.29 31.32 -72.91
C PHE A 28 22.39 32.15 -73.61
N PHE A 29 23.42 32.57 -72.86
CA PHE A 29 24.52 33.37 -73.42
C PHE A 29 25.45 32.60 -74.36
N THR A 30 25.52 31.26 -74.26
CA THR A 30 26.32 30.45 -75.20
C THR A 30 25.60 30.21 -76.53
N THR A 31 24.27 30.26 -76.55
CA THR A 31 23.46 29.96 -77.76
C THR A 31 23.04 31.25 -78.48
N PHE A 32 22.75 32.32 -77.75
CA PHE A 32 22.43 33.64 -78.28
C PHE A 32 23.67 34.54 -78.22
N HIS A 33 24.20 34.94 -79.37
CA HIS A 33 25.43 35.73 -79.47
C HIS A 33 25.27 37.14 -78.86
N TYR A 34 26.39 37.74 -78.43
CA TYR A 34 26.50 38.96 -77.62
C TYR A 34 25.77 40.21 -78.20
N GLY A 35 24.52 40.44 -77.80
CA GLY A 35 23.81 41.71 -77.98
C GLY A 35 22.53 41.77 -77.16
N LEU A 36 22.20 42.94 -76.60
CA LEU A 36 20.86 43.19 -76.03
C LEU A 36 19.89 43.44 -77.18
N SER A 37 18.85 42.63 -77.30
CA SER A 37 17.81 42.85 -78.32
C SER A 37 16.98 44.09 -78.00
N ASN A 38 16.73 44.91 -79.02
CA ASN A 38 15.82 46.06 -78.94
C ASN A 38 14.35 45.64 -79.17
N ASP A 39 14.10 44.38 -79.55
CA ASP A 39 12.77 43.86 -79.81
C ASP A 39 12.14 43.28 -78.54
N GLN A 40 10.94 43.76 -78.19
CA GLN A 40 10.20 43.34 -77.00
C GLN A 40 9.85 41.84 -77.01
N SER A 41 9.71 41.23 -78.20
CA SER A 41 9.39 39.81 -78.36
C SER A 41 10.46 38.90 -77.78
N ASP A 42 11.74 39.27 -77.92
CA ASP A 42 12.87 38.46 -77.44
C ASP A 42 12.95 38.43 -75.91
N TRP A 43 12.62 39.56 -75.27
CA TRP A 43 12.49 39.65 -73.82
C TRP A 43 11.33 38.80 -73.28
N GLY A 44 10.23 38.67 -74.04
CA GLY A 44 9.11 37.78 -73.72
C GLY A 44 9.48 36.30 -73.80
N ALA A 45 10.25 35.91 -74.82
CA ALA A 45 10.75 34.53 -74.98
C ALA A 45 11.78 34.17 -73.89
N PHE A 46 12.71 35.07 -73.59
CA PHE A 46 13.68 34.90 -72.49
C PHE A 46 12.97 34.75 -71.14
N GLY A 47 12.02 35.65 -70.84
CA GLY A 47 11.24 35.60 -69.61
C GLY A 47 10.47 34.28 -69.47
N SER A 48 9.94 33.75 -70.57
CA SER A 48 9.25 32.45 -70.58
C SER A 48 10.21 31.28 -70.31
N TYR A 49 11.40 31.27 -70.90
CA TYR A 49 12.42 30.23 -70.65
C TYR A 49 12.95 30.29 -69.22
N PHE A 50 13.38 31.48 -68.76
CA PHE A 50 13.87 31.70 -67.41
C PHE A 50 12.80 31.37 -66.36
N GLY A 51 11.59 31.88 -66.56
CA GLY A 51 10.44 31.58 -65.70
C GLY A 51 10.09 30.09 -65.66
N GLY A 52 10.18 29.39 -66.79
CA GLY A 52 9.96 27.95 -66.88
C GLY A 52 11.00 27.14 -66.11
N VAL A 53 12.29 27.39 -66.36
CA VAL A 53 13.37 26.63 -65.69
C VAL A 53 13.43 26.94 -64.20
N VAL A 54 13.37 28.22 -63.81
CA VAL A 54 13.37 28.62 -62.39
C VAL A 54 12.12 28.11 -61.70
N GLY A 55 10.94 28.25 -62.32
CA GLY A 55 9.67 27.77 -61.78
C GLY A 55 9.66 26.26 -61.56
N SER A 56 10.08 25.46 -62.54
CA SER A 56 10.15 24.00 -62.42
C SER A 56 11.20 23.56 -61.38
N THR A 57 12.36 24.22 -61.33
CA THR A 57 13.40 23.89 -60.34
C THR A 57 12.94 24.23 -58.92
N PHE A 58 12.31 25.39 -58.72
CA PHE A 58 11.77 25.79 -57.43
C PHE A 58 10.64 24.87 -56.98
N ALA A 59 9.76 24.44 -57.89
CA ALA A 59 8.72 23.46 -57.59
C ALA A 59 9.30 22.11 -57.12
N ALA A 60 10.34 21.60 -57.81
CA ALA A 60 11.02 20.37 -57.42
C ALA A 60 11.71 20.49 -56.04
N LEU A 61 12.41 21.60 -55.80
CA LEU A 61 13.05 21.87 -54.51
C LEU A 61 12.03 22.04 -53.37
N SER A 62 10.91 22.71 -53.65
CA SER A 62 9.82 22.87 -52.68
C SER A 62 9.23 21.53 -52.28
N PHE A 63 9.02 20.63 -53.24
CA PHE A 63 8.56 19.27 -52.99
C PHE A 63 9.56 18.45 -52.16
N LEU A 64 10.86 18.51 -52.48
CA LEU A 64 11.91 17.84 -51.70
C LEU A 64 12.00 18.39 -50.26
N CYS A 65 11.88 19.71 -50.10
CA CYS A 65 11.85 20.36 -48.78
C CYS A 65 10.64 19.90 -47.96
N LEU A 66 9.48 19.78 -48.59
CA LEU A 66 8.27 19.27 -47.94
C LEU A 66 8.44 17.81 -47.52
N LEU A 67 8.98 16.94 -48.39
CA LEU A 67 9.27 15.54 -48.04
C LEU A 67 10.25 15.43 -46.87
N TYR A 68 11.30 16.26 -46.85
CA TYR A 68 12.24 16.31 -45.75
C TYR A 68 11.58 16.79 -44.44
N THR A 69 10.70 17.79 -44.53
CA THR A 69 9.92 18.28 -43.38
C THR A 69 9.03 17.16 -42.83
N ILE A 70 8.33 16.42 -43.69
CA ILE A 70 7.50 15.27 -43.27
C ILE A 70 8.36 14.19 -42.61
N TYR A 71 9.54 13.90 -43.17
CA TYR A 71 10.47 12.95 -42.58
C TYR A 71 10.89 13.36 -41.16
N LEU A 72 11.30 14.62 -40.98
CA LEU A 72 11.69 15.15 -39.68
C LEU A 72 10.53 15.13 -38.67
N GLN A 73 9.33 15.55 -39.10
CA GLN A 73 8.13 15.50 -38.27
C GLN A 73 7.79 14.08 -37.80
N ARG A 74 8.01 13.06 -38.64
CA ARG A 74 7.81 11.65 -38.25
C ARG A 74 8.81 11.21 -37.19
N GLU A 75 10.08 11.62 -37.31
CA GLU A 75 11.12 11.29 -36.33
C GLU A 75 10.85 11.96 -34.97
N GLU A 76 10.47 13.25 -34.98
CA GLU A 76 10.07 13.99 -33.77
C GLU A 76 8.84 13.37 -33.12
N LEU A 77 7.82 12.99 -33.90
CA LEU A 77 6.62 12.33 -33.39
C LEU A 77 6.95 10.98 -32.74
N ASN A 78 7.79 10.17 -33.37
CA ASN A 78 8.21 8.89 -32.81
C ASN A 78 8.96 9.07 -31.48
N THR A 79 9.83 10.07 -31.40
CA THR A 79 10.56 10.42 -30.17
C THR A 79 9.61 10.90 -29.08
N ALA A 80 8.63 11.73 -29.43
CA ALA A 80 7.61 12.21 -28.50
C ALA A 80 6.73 11.06 -27.97
N ILE A 81 6.31 10.13 -28.84
CA ILE A 81 5.57 8.93 -28.45
C ILE A 81 6.40 8.08 -27.47
N GLN A 82 7.68 7.87 -27.75
CA GLN A 82 8.56 7.12 -26.86
C GLN A 82 8.71 7.80 -25.50
N ALA A 83 8.99 9.11 -25.48
CA ALA A 83 9.11 9.87 -24.22
C ALA A 83 7.81 9.86 -23.40
N LEU A 84 6.65 9.93 -24.05
CA LEU A 84 5.34 9.82 -23.38
C LEU A 84 5.12 8.40 -22.81
N SER A 85 5.50 7.36 -23.55
CA SER A 85 5.42 5.97 -23.06
C SER A 85 6.32 5.75 -21.84
N ASP A 86 7.56 6.23 -21.90
CA ASP A 86 8.52 6.14 -20.80
C ASP A 86 8.01 6.92 -19.58
N SER A 87 7.50 8.15 -19.80
CA SER A 87 6.87 8.96 -18.75
C SER A 87 5.65 8.28 -18.12
N ALA A 88 4.80 7.63 -18.91
CA ALA A 88 3.64 6.90 -18.41
C ALA A 88 4.06 5.72 -17.51
N SER A 89 5.10 4.98 -17.92
CA SER A 89 5.64 3.88 -17.11
C SER A 89 6.23 4.36 -15.78
N ALA A 90 7.02 5.45 -15.81
CA ALA A 90 7.59 6.07 -14.62
C ALA A 90 6.51 6.61 -13.67
N GLN A 91 5.43 7.19 -14.23
CA GLN A 91 4.30 7.67 -13.45
C GLN A 91 3.52 6.52 -12.77
N GLN A 92 3.40 5.37 -13.43
CA GLN A 92 2.78 4.18 -12.84
C GLN A 92 3.61 3.61 -11.68
N GLU A 93 4.93 3.56 -11.83
CA GLU A 93 5.84 3.16 -10.75
C GLU A 93 5.79 4.17 -9.59
N GLN A 94 5.79 5.47 -9.88
CA GLN A 94 5.64 6.51 -8.86
C GLN A 94 4.29 6.37 -8.12
N ALA A 95 3.22 6.05 -8.83
CA ALA A 95 1.90 5.85 -8.22
C ALA A 95 1.86 4.66 -7.26
N SER A 96 2.63 3.59 -7.50
CA SER A 96 2.73 2.46 -6.56
C SER A 96 3.54 2.83 -5.32
N LEU A 97 4.67 3.54 -5.49
CA LEU A 97 5.48 4.04 -4.37
C LEU A 97 4.71 5.01 -3.48
N ILE A 98 3.94 5.93 -4.07
CA ILE A 98 3.09 6.86 -3.31
C ILE A 98 2.03 6.12 -2.47
N LYS A 99 1.50 4.98 -2.94
CA LYS A 99 0.55 4.18 -2.14
C LYS A 99 1.21 3.60 -0.89
N ILE A 100 2.45 3.11 -1.02
CA ILE A 100 3.23 2.59 0.10
C ILE A 100 3.53 3.73 1.09
N GLN A 101 4.02 4.86 0.58
CA GLN A 101 4.34 6.02 1.41
C GLN A 101 3.12 6.54 2.18
N ARG A 102 1.97 6.72 1.51
CA ARG A 102 0.73 7.16 2.18
C ARG A 102 0.27 6.20 3.27
N PHE A 103 0.45 4.90 3.04
CA PHE A 103 0.17 3.89 4.05
C PHE A 103 1.09 4.04 5.26
N GLU A 104 2.41 4.13 5.02
CA GLU A 104 3.41 4.28 6.07
C GLU A 104 3.21 5.55 6.88
N ASP A 105 2.97 6.69 6.24
CA ASP A 105 2.71 7.98 6.89
C ASP A 105 1.50 7.89 7.83
N THR A 106 0.41 7.27 7.37
CA THR A 106 -0.81 7.07 8.18
C THR A 106 -0.57 6.05 9.31
N PHE A 107 0.14 4.96 9.02
CA PHE A 107 0.50 3.94 10.01
C PHE A 107 1.33 4.55 11.14
N TYR A 108 2.39 5.28 10.82
CA TYR A 108 3.26 5.91 11.83
C TYR A 108 2.51 7.00 12.61
N SER A 109 1.60 7.74 11.97
CA SER A 109 0.74 8.71 12.66
C SER A 109 -0.19 8.02 13.67
N LEU A 110 -0.83 6.92 13.30
CA LEU A 110 -1.69 6.14 14.20
C LEU A 110 -0.87 5.46 15.32
N LEU A 111 0.35 4.97 15.01
CA LEU A 111 1.26 4.40 16.00
C LEU A 111 1.73 5.46 17.01
N ALA A 112 2.00 6.68 16.55
CA ALA A 112 2.34 7.80 17.43
C ALA A 112 1.16 8.13 18.38
N GLN A 113 -0.06 8.20 17.86
CA GLN A 113 -1.27 8.39 18.69
C GLN A 113 -1.49 7.24 19.69
N HIS A 114 -1.23 6.00 19.26
CA HIS A 114 -1.25 4.83 20.16
C HIS A 114 -0.25 5.00 21.31
N ASN A 115 0.98 5.39 21.00
CA ASN A 115 2.03 5.57 22.00
C ASN A 115 1.75 6.74 22.95
N GLU A 116 1.15 7.82 22.45
CA GLU A 116 0.66 8.94 23.27
C GLU A 116 -0.43 8.46 24.23
N SER A 117 -1.44 7.73 23.72
CA SER A 117 -2.50 7.16 24.56
C SER A 117 -1.96 6.19 25.60
N LEU A 118 -0.92 5.42 25.27
CA LEU A 118 -0.23 4.54 26.22
C LEU A 118 0.50 5.32 27.32
N SER A 119 1.10 6.46 26.99
CA SER A 119 1.76 7.31 27.99
C SER A 119 0.78 7.88 29.01
N LEU A 120 -0.44 8.21 28.57
CA LEU A 120 -1.52 8.71 29.43
C LEU A 120 -2.04 7.63 30.39
N LEU A 121 -1.96 6.35 30.00
CA LEU A 121 -2.26 5.21 30.88
C LEU A 121 -1.24 5.01 32.00
N GLY A 122 -0.07 5.67 31.93
CA GLY A 122 1.13 5.41 32.74
C GLY A 122 1.00 5.58 34.26
N ASN A 123 -0.19 5.85 34.80
CA ASN A 123 -0.43 5.70 36.23
C ASN A 123 -0.52 4.21 36.59
N LYS A 124 0.63 3.62 36.95
CA LYS A 124 0.77 2.19 37.31
C LYS A 124 -0.25 1.71 38.34
N ASP A 125 -0.71 2.57 39.23
CA ASP A 125 -1.68 2.22 40.27
C ASP A 125 -3.05 1.85 39.69
N VAL A 126 -3.44 2.50 38.59
CA VAL A 126 -4.68 2.20 37.85
C VAL A 126 -4.56 0.83 37.18
N LEU A 127 -3.44 0.56 36.51
CA LEU A 127 -3.17 -0.73 35.88
C LEU A 127 -3.14 -1.87 36.90
N ASN A 128 -2.44 -1.66 38.02
CA ASN A 128 -2.35 -2.62 39.11
C ASN A 128 -3.72 -2.92 39.71
N SER A 129 -4.63 -1.94 39.79
CA SER A 129 -6.02 -2.17 40.19
C SER A 129 -6.77 -3.08 39.21
N TYR A 130 -6.59 -2.90 37.89
CA TYR A 130 -7.20 -3.79 36.89
C TYR A 130 -6.65 -5.21 36.96
N LEU A 131 -5.33 -5.35 37.08
CA LEU A 131 -4.67 -6.64 37.23
C LEU A 131 -5.11 -7.31 38.53
N HIS A 132 -5.13 -6.59 39.65
CA HIS A 132 -5.61 -7.11 40.93
C HIS A 132 -7.06 -7.58 40.83
N ASN A 133 -7.91 -6.87 40.10
CA ASN A 133 -9.28 -7.28 39.85
C ASN A 133 -9.40 -8.57 39.03
N LEU A 134 -8.43 -8.94 38.19
CA LEU A 134 -8.40 -10.28 37.58
C LEU A 134 -8.26 -11.38 38.64
N HIS A 135 -7.67 -11.08 39.79
CA HIS A 135 -7.44 -12.03 40.89
C HIS A 135 -8.63 -12.19 41.85
N THR A 136 -9.61 -11.29 41.87
CA THR A 136 -10.56 -11.17 43.02
C THR A 136 -11.83 -12.02 42.97
N ILE A 137 -12.22 -12.64 41.85
CA ILE A 137 -13.38 -13.56 41.84
C ILE A 137 -12.87 -15.00 41.91
N GLN A 138 -12.74 -15.48 43.14
CA GLN A 138 -12.76 -16.91 43.47
C GLN A 138 -14.21 -17.30 43.74
N GLN A 139 -14.95 -17.77 42.73
CA GLN A 139 -16.19 -18.51 43.00
C GLN A 139 -16.39 -19.63 41.97
N GLN A 140 -16.46 -20.86 42.48
CA GLN A 140 -16.85 -22.08 41.78
C GLN A 140 -18.31 -22.06 41.25
N GLU A 141 -19.06 -20.97 41.47
CA GLU A 141 -20.49 -20.85 41.12
C GLU A 141 -20.80 -19.80 40.04
N VAL A 142 -19.80 -19.08 39.52
CA VAL A 142 -20.02 -18.04 38.50
C VAL A 142 -19.75 -18.60 37.10
N LEU A 143 -20.76 -18.57 36.24
CA LEU A 143 -20.64 -18.95 34.83
C LEU A 143 -19.59 -18.07 34.10
N PRO A 144 -18.74 -18.66 33.23
CA PRO A 144 -17.69 -17.92 32.51
C PRO A 144 -18.20 -16.71 31.72
N ASP A 145 -19.35 -16.82 31.06
CA ASP A 145 -19.99 -15.73 30.32
C ASP A 145 -20.33 -14.52 31.20
N TYR A 146 -20.86 -14.78 32.41
CA TYR A 146 -21.18 -13.73 33.36
C TYR A 146 -19.91 -13.03 33.86
N TYR A 147 -18.88 -13.82 34.16
CA TYR A 147 -17.56 -13.30 34.54
C TYR A 147 -17.02 -12.39 33.44
N LEU A 148 -16.98 -12.88 32.19
CA LEU A 148 -16.46 -12.15 31.04
C LEU A 148 -17.19 -10.82 30.85
N LYS A 149 -18.53 -10.83 30.87
CA LYS A 149 -19.36 -9.62 30.75
C LYS A 149 -19.05 -8.61 31.84
N SER A 150 -19.00 -9.05 33.11
CA SER A 150 -18.70 -8.16 34.24
C SER A 150 -17.32 -7.50 34.10
N ARG A 151 -16.32 -8.23 33.61
CA ARG A 151 -14.97 -7.68 33.38
C ARG A 151 -14.91 -6.72 32.21
N GLN A 152 -15.59 -7.01 31.11
CA GLN A 152 -15.72 -6.09 29.98
C GLN A 152 -16.38 -4.77 30.42
N GLU A 153 -17.48 -4.83 31.16
CA GLU A 153 -18.15 -3.64 31.71
C GLU A 153 -17.22 -2.82 32.63
N HIS A 154 -16.39 -3.48 33.43
CA HIS A 154 -15.42 -2.81 34.29
C HIS A 154 -14.29 -2.12 33.50
N ILE A 155 -13.78 -2.76 32.44
CA ILE A 155 -12.77 -2.16 31.54
C ILE A 155 -13.34 -0.91 30.86
N LEU A 156 -14.59 -0.98 30.39
CA LEU A 156 -15.24 0.12 29.66
C LEU A 156 -15.51 1.36 30.51
N LYS A 157 -15.64 1.21 31.84
CA LYS A 157 -15.77 2.34 32.77
C LYS A 157 -14.51 3.18 32.84
N ASN A 158 -13.35 2.63 32.47
CA ASN A 158 -12.11 3.38 32.37
C ASN A 158 -12.00 4.06 31.02
N THR A 159 -11.98 5.40 31.00
CA THR A 159 -12.01 6.15 29.76
C THR A 159 -10.67 6.01 29.02
N GLU A 160 -9.55 6.10 29.73
CA GLU A 160 -8.19 6.05 29.19
C GLU A 160 -7.87 4.67 28.60
N LEU A 161 -8.19 3.59 29.31
CA LEU A 161 -7.97 2.21 28.86
C LEU A 161 -8.89 1.85 27.68
N SER A 162 -10.16 2.25 27.76
CA SER A 162 -11.11 2.06 26.65
C SER A 162 -10.67 2.82 25.40
N GLN A 163 -10.18 4.06 25.56
CA GLN A 163 -9.64 4.86 24.47
C GLN A 163 -8.39 4.20 23.87
N TYR A 164 -7.46 3.75 24.70
CA TYR A 164 -6.26 3.04 24.25
C TYR A 164 -6.60 1.80 23.42
N PHE A 165 -7.49 0.94 23.92
CA PHE A 165 -7.90 -0.27 23.18
C PHE A 165 -8.63 0.06 21.87
N ARG A 166 -9.39 1.16 21.81
CA ARG A 166 -10.00 1.63 20.56
C ARG A 166 -8.96 2.12 19.56
N ILE A 167 -7.94 2.86 20.00
CA ILE A 167 -6.85 3.32 19.12
C ILE A 167 -6.07 2.12 18.60
N LEU A 168 -5.73 1.17 19.46
CA LEU A 168 -5.09 -0.09 19.06
C LEU A 168 -5.94 -0.86 18.04
N TYR A 169 -7.26 -0.95 18.23
CA TYR A 169 -8.17 -1.54 17.25
C TYR A 169 -8.09 -0.83 15.90
N GLN A 170 -8.17 0.50 15.86
CA GLN A 170 -8.10 1.25 14.60
C GLN A 170 -6.77 1.06 13.89
N LEU A 171 -5.67 1.00 14.63
CA LEU A 171 -4.34 0.75 14.08
C LEU A 171 -4.25 -0.66 13.47
N LEU A 172 -4.68 -1.71 14.17
CA LEU A 172 -4.68 -3.08 13.65
C LEU A 172 -5.64 -3.26 12.46
N LYS A 173 -6.82 -2.65 12.54
CA LYS A 173 -7.79 -2.59 11.43
C LYS A 173 -7.18 -1.90 10.21
N TYR A 174 -6.49 -0.77 10.41
CA TYR A 174 -5.86 -0.02 9.34
C TYR A 174 -4.84 -0.89 8.59
N ILE A 175 -4.00 -1.63 9.34
CA ILE A 175 -3.04 -2.59 8.77
C ILE A 175 -3.78 -3.65 7.92
N ALA A 176 -4.80 -4.30 8.47
CA ALA A 176 -5.51 -5.38 7.75
C ALA A 176 -6.18 -4.89 6.46
N GLN A 177 -6.79 -3.71 6.52
CA GLN A 177 -7.65 -3.20 5.46
C GLN A 177 -6.89 -2.40 4.38
N ASN A 178 -5.81 -1.71 4.75
CA ASN A 178 -5.16 -0.72 3.88
C ASN A 178 -3.72 -1.07 3.50
N ASN A 179 -3.18 -2.22 3.94
CA ASN A 179 -1.85 -2.64 3.51
C ASN A 179 -1.75 -2.65 1.97
N PRO A 180 -0.70 -2.06 1.37
CA PRO A 180 -0.55 -1.96 -0.09
C PRO A 180 -0.53 -3.31 -0.81
N ASN A 181 -0.10 -4.37 -0.12
CA ASN A 181 0.04 -5.72 -0.68
C ASN A 181 -1.25 -6.54 -0.56
N ASN A 182 -2.30 -5.99 0.05
CA ASN A 182 -3.60 -6.65 0.18
C ASN A 182 -4.45 -6.38 -1.06
N GLU A 183 -4.63 -7.43 -1.88
CA GLU A 183 -5.42 -7.37 -3.11
C GLU A 183 -6.93 -7.24 -2.83
N LYS A 184 -7.41 -7.84 -1.74
CA LYS A 184 -8.81 -7.79 -1.30
C LYS A 184 -8.96 -6.84 -0.13
N ARG A 185 -9.79 -5.79 -0.29
CA ARG A 185 -10.07 -4.79 0.74
C ARG A 185 -11.37 -5.06 1.52
N ILE A 186 -11.85 -6.30 1.49
CA ILE A 186 -13.06 -6.69 2.20
C ILE A 186 -12.68 -6.88 3.67
N TYR A 187 -13.24 -6.06 4.56
CA TYR A 187 -12.97 -6.12 5.99
C TYR A 187 -14.15 -6.77 6.72
N ASN A 188 -14.06 -8.09 6.93
CA ASN A 188 -15.03 -8.88 7.68
C ASN A 188 -14.34 -10.08 8.38
N GLU A 189 -15.08 -10.79 9.22
CA GLU A 189 -14.54 -11.93 9.99
C GLU A 189 -13.99 -13.05 9.09
N ALA A 190 -14.66 -13.35 7.98
CA ALA A 190 -14.20 -14.37 7.03
C ALA A 190 -12.84 -14.02 6.40
N TYR A 191 -12.63 -12.76 6.03
CA TYR A 191 -11.33 -12.28 5.53
C TYR A 191 -10.25 -12.35 6.60
N LEU A 192 -10.57 -11.88 7.81
CA LEU A 192 -9.61 -11.83 8.92
C LEU A 192 -9.20 -13.23 9.39
N GLY A 193 -10.15 -14.17 9.46
CA GLY A 193 -9.91 -15.56 9.87
C GLY A 193 -9.18 -16.42 8.84
N ASP A 194 -9.13 -16.01 7.57
CA ASP A 194 -8.36 -16.70 6.54
C ASP A 194 -6.87 -16.31 6.63
N ILE A 195 -6.10 -17.07 7.41
CA ILE A 195 -4.65 -16.85 7.61
C ILE A 195 -3.86 -17.06 6.30
N SER A 196 -4.38 -17.84 5.34
CA SER A 196 -3.69 -18.08 4.07
C SER A 196 -3.50 -16.81 3.23
N ASN A 197 -4.35 -15.80 3.45
CA ASN A 197 -4.28 -14.52 2.78
C ASN A 197 -3.35 -13.50 3.48
N LEU A 198 -2.85 -13.81 4.69
CA LEU A 198 -1.99 -12.93 5.46
C LEU A 198 -0.64 -12.73 4.77
N LYS A 199 -0.36 -11.50 4.34
CA LYS A 199 0.90 -11.17 3.68
C LYS A 199 2.01 -10.95 4.70
N PRO A 200 3.27 -11.33 4.39
CA PRO A 200 4.41 -11.08 5.29
C PRO A 200 4.57 -9.60 5.67
N ASN A 201 4.33 -8.70 4.72
CA ASN A 201 4.39 -7.25 4.98
C ASN A 201 3.29 -6.79 5.96
N GLU A 202 2.07 -7.32 5.87
CA GLU A 202 1.00 -7.05 6.82
C GLU A 202 1.37 -7.52 8.24
N LYS A 203 1.86 -8.77 8.35
CA LYS A 203 2.31 -9.36 9.63
C LYS A 203 3.49 -8.60 10.24
N MET A 204 4.40 -8.07 9.42
CA MET A 204 5.50 -7.21 9.88
C MET A 204 4.96 -5.98 10.62
N TYR A 205 4.01 -5.25 10.03
CA TYR A 205 3.43 -4.06 10.66
C TYR A 205 2.68 -4.38 11.96
N SER A 206 1.88 -5.45 11.99
CA SER A 206 1.19 -5.84 13.23
C SER A 206 2.16 -6.29 14.33
N SER A 207 3.28 -6.92 13.96
CA SER A 207 4.35 -7.28 14.89
C SER A 207 5.08 -6.06 15.46
N ILE A 208 5.28 -5.01 14.65
CA ILE A 208 5.78 -3.71 15.15
C ILE A 208 4.83 -3.19 16.23
N VAL A 209 3.53 -3.09 15.93
CA VAL A 209 2.53 -2.59 16.91
C VAL A 209 2.55 -3.41 18.19
N ARG A 210 2.56 -4.74 18.08
CA ARG A 210 2.62 -5.67 19.22
C ARG A 210 3.79 -5.39 20.15
N SER A 211 4.96 -5.03 19.60
CA SER A 211 6.15 -4.71 20.40
C SER A 211 6.00 -3.47 21.28
N PHE A 212 5.07 -2.55 20.95
CA PHE A 212 4.77 -1.35 21.74
C PHE A 212 3.69 -1.59 22.81
N VAL A 213 3.00 -2.74 22.78
CA VAL A 213 1.97 -3.07 23.78
C VAL A 213 2.64 -3.72 24.99
N PRO A 214 2.53 -3.14 26.20
CA PRO A 214 3.05 -3.76 27.41
C PRO A 214 2.46 -5.15 27.64
N VAL A 215 3.33 -6.08 28.01
CA VAL A 215 2.97 -7.49 28.27
C VAL A 215 1.86 -7.60 29.33
N ASP A 216 1.89 -6.75 30.36
CA ASP A 216 0.90 -6.74 31.44
C ASP A 216 -0.50 -6.30 30.95
N LEU A 217 -0.61 -5.62 29.81
CA LEU A 217 -1.89 -5.24 29.21
C LEU A 217 -2.53 -6.35 28.38
N LEU A 218 -1.75 -7.35 27.95
CA LEU A 218 -2.24 -8.40 27.05
C LEU A 218 -3.42 -9.20 27.63
N PRO A 219 -3.43 -9.61 28.91
CA PRO A 219 -4.59 -10.31 29.49
C PRO A 219 -5.86 -9.45 29.50
N LEU A 220 -5.73 -8.16 29.81
CA LEU A 220 -6.85 -7.22 29.82
C LEU A 220 -7.39 -6.99 28.40
N LEU A 221 -6.49 -6.84 27.43
CA LEU A 221 -6.84 -6.75 26.01
C LEU A 221 -7.59 -7.99 25.55
N ALA A 222 -7.08 -9.17 25.88
CA ALA A 222 -7.69 -10.45 25.53
C ALA A 222 -9.12 -10.54 26.04
N ILE A 223 -9.35 -10.28 27.34
CA ILE A 223 -10.68 -10.29 27.97
C ILE A 223 -11.60 -9.25 27.32
N ASN A 224 -11.10 -8.05 27.04
CA ASN A 224 -11.89 -6.99 26.43
C ASN A 224 -12.39 -7.38 25.02
N CYS A 225 -11.65 -8.20 24.29
CA CYS A 225 -11.92 -8.51 22.89
C CYS A 225 -12.75 -9.79 22.69
N ILE A 226 -12.85 -10.71 23.65
CA ILE A 226 -13.64 -11.94 23.48
C ILE A 226 -15.12 -11.60 23.19
N PRO A 227 -15.71 -12.07 22.07
CA PRO A 227 -17.10 -11.79 21.75
C PRO A 227 -18.05 -12.36 22.81
N THR A 228 -19.10 -11.61 23.14
CA THR A 228 -20.18 -12.06 24.03
C THR A 228 -21.53 -11.90 23.34
N TYR A 229 -22.49 -12.79 23.60
CA TYR A 229 -23.83 -12.77 22.99
C TYR A 229 -24.60 -11.46 23.21
N SER A 230 -24.29 -10.72 24.28
CA SER A 230 -24.90 -9.42 24.61
C SER A 230 -23.95 -8.22 24.44
N GLY A 231 -22.77 -8.46 23.83
CA GLY A 231 -21.63 -7.55 23.83
C GLY A 231 -21.71 -6.37 22.86
N LEU A 232 -20.79 -5.41 23.05
CA LEU A 232 -20.68 -4.20 22.23
C LEU A 232 -20.32 -4.52 20.78
N ASN A 233 -20.80 -3.69 19.86
CA ASN A 233 -20.51 -3.79 18.43
C ASN A 233 -19.00 -3.86 18.13
N ASN A 234 -18.61 -4.73 17.18
CA ASN A 234 -17.25 -4.92 16.63
C ASN A 234 -16.22 -5.68 17.48
N LEU A 235 -16.61 -6.28 18.61
CA LEU A 235 -15.68 -7.14 19.37
C LEU A 235 -15.20 -8.34 18.55
N SER A 236 -16.05 -8.94 17.72
CA SER A 236 -15.70 -10.06 16.83
C SER A 236 -14.60 -9.73 15.83
N LEU A 237 -14.63 -8.53 15.24
CA LEU A 237 -13.59 -8.06 14.32
C LEU A 237 -12.28 -7.82 15.05
N TYR A 238 -12.32 -7.25 16.26
CA TYR A 238 -11.11 -7.04 17.04
C TYR A 238 -10.51 -8.38 17.49
N TRP A 239 -11.33 -9.29 18.02
CA TRP A 239 -10.93 -10.65 18.32
C TRP A 239 -10.27 -11.35 17.12
N SER A 240 -10.87 -11.23 15.94
CA SER A 240 -10.32 -11.81 14.69
C SER A 240 -8.96 -11.21 14.33
N LEU A 241 -8.73 -9.92 14.57
CA LEU A 241 -7.41 -9.30 14.40
C LEU A 241 -6.37 -9.86 15.38
N LEU A 242 -6.74 -10.10 16.64
CA LEU A 242 -5.83 -10.69 17.62
C LEU A 242 -5.44 -12.12 17.23
N GLN A 243 -6.41 -12.92 16.76
CA GLN A 243 -6.17 -14.26 16.22
C GLN A 243 -5.25 -14.20 14.98
N ARG A 244 -5.61 -13.39 13.98
CA ARG A 244 -4.88 -13.24 12.72
C ARG A 244 -3.41 -12.84 12.91
N TYR A 245 -3.15 -11.97 13.87
CA TYR A 245 -1.81 -11.43 14.10
C TYR A 245 -1.04 -12.15 15.19
N GLU A 246 -1.58 -13.22 15.77
CA GLU A 246 -0.96 -13.92 16.91
C GLU A 246 -0.60 -12.89 18.00
N PHE A 247 -1.51 -11.95 18.25
CA PHE A 247 -1.16 -10.71 18.93
C PHE A 247 -0.82 -10.93 20.41
N LEU A 248 -1.24 -12.06 20.97
CA LEU A 248 -1.04 -12.47 22.36
C LEU A 248 0.18 -13.38 22.55
N GLU A 249 1.02 -13.57 21.51
CA GLU A 249 2.19 -14.45 21.54
C GLU A 249 3.16 -14.15 22.70
N HIS A 250 3.30 -12.89 23.13
CA HIS A 250 4.19 -12.52 24.24
C HIS A 250 3.52 -12.46 25.62
N MET A 251 2.28 -12.94 25.73
CA MET A 251 1.56 -12.97 27.01
C MET A 251 2.29 -13.86 28.03
N ARG A 252 2.49 -13.35 29.24
CA ARG A 252 3.09 -14.09 30.36
C ARG A 252 2.06 -14.99 31.04
N ALA A 253 1.65 -16.05 30.35
CA ALA A 253 0.66 -16.99 30.88
C ALA A 253 1.15 -17.61 32.20
N ASP A 254 2.45 -17.85 32.36
CA ASP A 254 3.08 -18.31 33.61
C ASP A 254 2.80 -17.41 34.82
N LYS A 255 2.53 -16.11 34.61
CA LYS A 255 2.23 -15.14 35.66
C LYS A 255 0.73 -14.94 35.90
N MET A 256 -0.12 -15.50 35.06
CA MET A 256 -1.57 -15.39 35.23
C MET A 256 -2.06 -16.27 36.39
N PRO A 257 -3.09 -15.83 37.13
CA PRO A 257 -3.65 -16.60 38.23
C PRO A 257 -4.38 -17.85 37.75
N ASN A 258 -4.46 -18.87 38.58
CA ASN A 258 -5.27 -20.05 38.26
C ASN A 258 -6.73 -19.79 38.62
N ASN A 259 -7.42 -18.95 37.84
CA ASN A 259 -8.81 -18.56 38.07
C ASN A 259 -9.57 -18.34 36.74
N LEU A 260 -10.81 -17.83 36.82
CA LEU A 260 -11.69 -17.66 35.66
C LEU A 260 -11.14 -16.69 34.62
N SER A 261 -10.30 -15.71 35.01
CA SER A 261 -9.68 -14.78 34.05
C SER A 261 -8.80 -15.53 33.04
N THR A 262 -7.95 -16.42 33.54
CA THR A 262 -7.05 -17.22 32.72
C THR A 262 -7.83 -18.27 31.96
N TRP A 263 -8.84 -18.87 32.60
CA TRP A 263 -9.73 -19.81 31.92
C TRP A 263 -10.39 -19.16 30.69
N VAL A 264 -11.06 -18.01 30.82
CA VAL A 264 -11.77 -17.38 29.70
C VAL A 264 -10.81 -16.91 28.60
N VAL A 265 -9.59 -16.48 28.96
CA VAL A 265 -8.58 -16.10 27.95
C VAL A 265 -8.13 -17.34 27.16
N LEU A 266 -7.82 -18.44 27.84
CA LEU A 266 -7.37 -19.66 27.17
C LEU A 266 -8.52 -20.33 26.40
N ASP A 267 -9.75 -20.28 26.89
CA ASP A 267 -10.92 -20.81 26.16
C ASP A 267 -11.39 -19.86 25.06
N GLY A 268 -11.00 -18.58 25.10
CA GLY A 268 -11.51 -17.57 24.16
C GLY A 268 -10.70 -17.43 22.87
N TYR A 269 -9.50 -18.00 22.78
CA TYR A 269 -8.60 -17.86 21.62
C TYR A 269 -8.03 -19.20 21.20
N SER A 270 -7.61 -19.31 19.94
CA SER A 270 -7.03 -20.55 19.37
C SER A 270 -5.66 -20.29 18.76
N TYR A 271 -5.56 -19.23 17.95
CA TYR A 271 -4.38 -18.87 17.16
C TYR A 271 -3.64 -17.65 17.71
N ALA A 272 -4.30 -16.83 18.53
CA ALA A 272 -3.74 -15.57 19.02
C ALA A 272 -2.43 -15.72 19.82
N PHE A 273 -2.11 -16.92 20.31
CA PHE A 273 -0.94 -17.20 21.12
C PHE A 273 0.34 -17.54 20.34
N GLY A 274 0.28 -17.72 19.02
CA GLY A 274 1.48 -18.02 18.20
C GLY A 274 2.35 -19.14 18.79
N GLU A 275 3.65 -18.88 18.93
CA GLU A 275 4.64 -19.83 19.46
C GLU A 275 4.85 -19.74 20.99
N ASN A 276 3.88 -19.20 21.74
CA ASN A 276 4.04 -19.03 23.19
C ASN A 276 4.16 -20.37 23.93
N THR A 277 5.34 -20.62 24.51
CA THR A 277 5.65 -21.88 25.20
C THR A 277 4.99 -22.01 26.57
N THR A 278 4.59 -20.90 27.21
CA THR A 278 4.04 -20.91 28.58
C THR A 278 2.54 -21.27 28.63
N ILE A 279 1.85 -21.14 27.50
CA ILE A 279 0.41 -21.39 27.40
C ILE A 279 0.09 -22.85 27.73
N LYS A 280 0.86 -23.79 27.19
CA LYS A 280 0.67 -25.23 27.39
C LYS A 280 0.69 -25.62 28.88
N ASP A 281 1.71 -25.19 29.59
CA ASP A 281 1.86 -25.49 31.02
C ASP A 281 0.74 -24.85 31.83
N LYS A 282 0.38 -23.59 31.52
CA LYS A 282 -0.73 -22.91 32.18
C LYS A 282 -2.08 -23.59 31.91
N SER A 283 -2.35 -24.07 30.71
CA SER A 283 -3.58 -24.82 30.39
C SER A 283 -3.72 -26.09 31.25
N ASN A 284 -2.63 -26.82 31.50
CA ASN A 284 -2.63 -27.97 32.40
C ASN A 284 -2.95 -27.58 33.85
N GLU A 285 -2.41 -26.46 34.34
CA GLU A 285 -2.72 -25.94 35.67
C GLU A 285 -4.19 -25.55 35.81
N ILE A 286 -4.74 -24.85 34.81
CA ILE A 286 -6.15 -24.44 34.78
C ILE A 286 -7.07 -25.67 34.75
N ARG A 287 -6.74 -26.70 33.95
CA ARG A 287 -7.50 -27.97 33.92
C ARG A 287 -7.61 -28.60 35.30
N LYS A 288 -6.49 -28.68 36.04
CA LYS A 288 -6.47 -29.24 37.39
C LYS A 288 -7.28 -28.40 38.38
N HIS A 289 -7.26 -27.08 38.23
CA HIS A 289 -7.89 -26.15 39.17
C HIS A 289 -9.43 -26.17 39.09
N PHE A 290 -9.99 -26.36 37.90
CA PHE A 290 -11.43 -26.24 37.63
C PHE A 290 -12.12 -27.58 37.35
N ASN A 291 -11.53 -28.68 37.82
CA ASN A 291 -12.01 -30.04 37.58
C ASN A 291 -13.48 -30.17 38.03
N GLY A 292 -14.40 -30.35 37.06
CA GLY A 292 -15.85 -30.45 37.29
C GLY A 292 -16.74 -29.46 36.50
N ILE A 293 -16.24 -28.27 36.12
CA ILE A 293 -17.00 -27.28 35.30
C ILE A 293 -16.73 -27.49 33.78
N PHE A 294 -15.96 -28.52 33.43
CA PHE A 294 -14.88 -28.36 32.46
C PHE A 294 -15.11 -28.92 31.06
N GLU A 295 -16.11 -29.78 30.84
CA GLU A 295 -16.31 -30.37 29.50
C GLU A 295 -17.57 -29.83 28.80
N GLU A 296 -18.62 -29.47 29.53
CA GLU A 296 -19.87 -28.99 28.91
C GLU A 296 -19.82 -27.53 28.42
N GLN A 297 -18.85 -26.73 28.88
CA GLN A 297 -18.80 -25.28 28.62
C GLN A 297 -17.59 -24.82 27.81
N LEU A 298 -16.74 -25.75 27.37
CA LEU A 298 -15.62 -25.39 26.49
C LEU A 298 -16.15 -24.98 25.12
N THR A 299 -15.57 -23.91 24.58
CA THR A 299 -15.93 -23.46 23.24
C THR A 299 -15.21 -24.33 22.21
N GLU A 300 -15.98 -25.07 21.40
CA GLU A 300 -15.44 -25.93 20.34
C GLU A 300 -14.50 -25.15 19.40
N GLY A 301 -13.32 -25.72 19.11
CA GLY A 301 -12.31 -25.11 18.24
C GLY A 301 -11.42 -24.03 18.88
N ASN A 302 -11.64 -23.70 20.16
CA ASN A 302 -10.72 -22.83 20.90
C ASN A 302 -9.58 -23.62 21.55
N TYR A 303 -8.58 -22.91 22.09
CA TYR A 303 -7.31 -23.52 22.51
C TYR A 303 -7.53 -24.57 23.59
N LEU A 304 -8.30 -24.30 24.64
CA LEU A 304 -8.56 -25.30 25.68
C LEU A 304 -9.25 -26.55 25.13
N HIS A 305 -10.31 -26.39 24.33
CA HIS A 305 -11.00 -27.52 23.67
C HIS A 305 -10.03 -28.37 22.84
N SER A 306 -9.34 -27.74 21.88
CA SER A 306 -8.44 -28.43 20.95
C SER A 306 -7.24 -29.08 21.66
N TYR A 307 -6.71 -28.41 22.70
CA TYR A 307 -5.59 -28.91 23.49
C TYR A 307 -5.98 -30.13 24.33
N PHE A 308 -7.18 -30.15 24.91
CA PHE A 308 -7.64 -31.27 25.73
C PHE A 308 -8.11 -32.47 24.92
N GLU A 309 -8.71 -32.27 23.74
CA GLU A 309 -8.99 -33.38 22.80
C GLU A 309 -7.71 -34.10 22.37
N CYS A 310 -6.64 -33.34 22.09
CA CYS A 310 -5.34 -33.91 21.71
C CYS A 310 -4.59 -34.57 22.88
N ASN A 311 -4.96 -34.29 24.14
CA ASN A 311 -4.22 -34.75 25.31
C ASN A 311 -5.16 -35.16 26.47
N PRO A 312 -5.88 -36.28 26.32
CA PRO A 312 -6.92 -36.68 27.27
C PRO A 312 -6.41 -37.17 28.64
N TYR A 313 -5.11 -37.48 28.77
CA TYR A 313 -4.51 -38.15 29.95
C TYR A 313 -3.61 -37.24 30.79
#